data_AF-A0A428Q592-F1
#
_entry.id   AF-A0A428Q592-F1
#
_cell.length_a   1.000
_cell.length_b   1.000
_cell.length_c   1.000
_cell.angle_alpha   90.00
_cell.angle_beta   90.00
_cell.angle_gamma   90.00
#
_symmetry.space_group_name_H-M   'P 1'
#
loop_
_entity.id
_entity.type
_entity.pdbx_description
1 polymer ?
#
loop_
_entity_poly.entity_id
_entity_poly.type
_entity_poly.pdbx_seq_one_letter_code
_entity_poly.pdbx_strand_id
1 'polypeptide(L)'
;MFRVIGIMFCLYLALRYLLGVIRFTFRFLYAVWCSTRPYILSTIIILFLPIFTGFVDGVLVSTDFADWGNQLLVLFEKNVQDAREFQASSARDIGLPPYHVPWLLDPTDWWIQLGIMEQRDSYDLGSLNVLYQKTNQTTQGKPWHHWVYASNNPFQDTDVFLDEWDKAFDQLVQHRYVSPSIESAGFHYIACPSNFLCTSWHIEGPAFVHFTTAPEEQPKSPKVPGYEAVTVRIINLPLKTPVDNPRIFPSHFNQMRAITDNTSLWATFPTYDEKTYMLQTLSKRREISLNSYPWTYGTLVTLTRWVTKLYTAEYSEYLEKIQVLVTFVTSVVSLGVRMYWNHFTQSSGGKPNEEP
;
A
#
# COMPACT_ATOMS: atom_id res chain seq x y z
N MET A 1 -90.21 16.29 -13.63
CA MET A 1 -89.93 15.13 -12.77
C MET A 1 -89.05 14.08 -13.46
N PHE A 2 -89.42 13.55 -14.64
CA PHE A 2 -88.63 12.52 -15.36
C PHE A 2 -87.19 12.90 -15.72
N ARG A 3 -86.92 14.17 -16.10
CA ARG A 3 -85.54 14.63 -16.41
C ARG A 3 -84.60 14.59 -15.19
N VAL A 4 -85.09 14.90 -13.99
CA VAL A 4 -84.29 14.91 -12.76
C VAL A 4 -83.94 13.48 -12.34
N ILE A 5 -84.90 12.55 -12.47
CA ILE A 5 -84.68 11.12 -12.20
C ILE A 5 -83.65 10.54 -13.17
N GLY A 6 -83.73 10.90 -14.46
CA GLY A 6 -82.74 10.49 -15.46
C GLY A 6 -81.31 10.98 -15.15
N ILE A 7 -81.15 12.24 -14.73
CA ILE A 7 -79.84 12.79 -14.35
C ILE A 7 -79.29 12.10 -13.09
N MET A 8 -80.12 11.87 -12.07
CA MET A 8 -79.71 11.15 -10.84
C MET A 8 -79.29 9.72 -11.14
N PHE A 9 -79.99 9.02 -12.04
CA PHE A 9 -79.63 7.67 -12.46
C PHE A 9 -78.30 7.64 -13.23
N CYS A 10 -78.07 8.59 -14.14
CA CYS A 10 -76.79 8.72 -14.84
C CYS A 10 -75.64 9.04 -13.87
N LEU A 11 -75.84 9.93 -12.91
CA LEU A 11 -74.85 10.25 -11.87
C LEU A 11 -74.55 9.03 -10.98
N TYR A 12 -75.57 8.25 -10.61
CA TYR A 12 -75.39 7.02 -9.86
C TYR A 12 -74.59 5.97 -10.63
N LEU A 13 -74.89 5.77 -11.92
CA LEU A 13 -74.13 4.86 -12.78
C LEU A 13 -72.70 5.34 -12.98
N ALA A 14 -72.47 6.64 -13.19
CA ALA A 14 -71.15 7.23 -13.30
C ALA A 14 -70.33 7.05 -12.01
N LEU A 15 -70.93 7.29 -10.85
CA LEU A 15 -70.30 7.10 -9.54
C LEU A 15 -69.95 5.61 -9.29
N ARG A 16 -70.86 4.69 -9.63
CA ARG A 16 -70.64 3.25 -9.51
C ARG A 16 -69.52 2.77 -10.43
N TYR A 17 -69.46 3.27 -11.66
CA TYR A 17 -68.37 2.99 -12.59
C TYR A 17 -67.03 3.54 -12.07
N LEU A 18 -67.00 4.79 -11.61
CA LEU A 18 -65.80 5.43 -11.05
C LEU A 18 -65.27 4.69 -9.82
N LEU A 19 -66.14 4.28 -8.90
CA LEU A 19 -65.79 3.43 -7.76
C LEU A 19 -65.28 2.04 -8.20
N GLY A 20 -65.84 1.48 -9.28
CA GLY A 20 -65.37 0.24 -9.88
C GLY A 20 -63.95 0.36 -10.43
N VAL A 21 -63.66 1.44 -11.16
CA VAL A 21 -62.33 1.75 -11.69
C VAL A 21 -61.33 1.96 -10.56
N ILE A 22 -61.67 2.75 -9.52
CA ILE A 22 -60.79 2.97 -8.35
C ILE A 22 -60.48 1.65 -7.63
N ARG A 23 -61.49 0.78 -7.42
CA ARG A 23 -61.27 -0.53 -6.80
C ARG A 23 -60.39 -1.43 -7.66
N PHE A 24 -60.59 -1.41 -8.98
CA PHE A 24 -59.77 -2.18 -9.91
C PHE A 24 -58.33 -1.69 -9.94
N THR A 25 -58.10 -0.37 -10.05
CA THR A 25 -56.74 0.21 -10.04
C THR A 25 -56.03 -0.04 -8.72
N PHE A 26 -56.72 0.08 -7.59
CA PHE A 26 -56.13 -0.24 -6.28
C PHE A 26 -55.75 -1.72 -6.18
N ARG A 27 -56.63 -2.63 -6.61
CA ARG A 27 -56.32 -4.08 -6.64
C ARG A 27 -55.18 -4.41 -7.58
N PHE A 28 -55.13 -3.76 -8.75
CA PHE A 28 -54.07 -3.93 -9.72
C PHE A 28 -52.73 -3.43 -9.16
N LEU A 29 -52.67 -2.22 -8.61
CA LEU A 29 -51.46 -1.67 -7.97
C LEU A 29 -51.02 -2.52 -6.77
N TYR A 30 -51.96 -3.00 -5.96
CA TYR A 30 -51.66 -3.90 -4.85
C TYR A 30 -51.09 -5.24 -5.33
N ALA A 31 -51.68 -5.83 -6.38
CA ALA A 31 -51.18 -7.07 -6.97
C ALA A 31 -49.79 -6.88 -7.59
N VAL A 32 -49.57 -5.78 -8.31
CA VAL A 32 -48.26 -5.40 -8.85
C VAL A 32 -47.25 -5.25 -7.72
N TRP A 33 -47.58 -4.49 -6.66
CA TRP A 33 -46.72 -4.33 -5.49
C TRP A 33 -46.40 -5.65 -4.81
N CYS A 34 -47.39 -6.51 -4.55
CA CYS A 34 -47.16 -7.82 -3.95
C CYS A 34 -46.27 -8.70 -4.83
N SER A 35 -46.40 -8.61 -6.16
CA SER A 35 -45.58 -9.38 -7.10
C SER A 35 -44.16 -8.81 -7.23
N THR A 36 -43.96 -7.49 -7.21
CA THR A 36 -42.66 -6.85 -7.41
C THR A 36 -41.86 -6.65 -6.12
N ARG A 37 -42.52 -6.54 -4.97
CA ARG A 37 -41.90 -6.39 -3.64
C ARG A 37 -40.77 -7.39 -3.37
N PRO A 38 -40.90 -8.72 -3.58
CA PRO A 38 -39.80 -9.65 -3.30
C PRO A 38 -38.59 -9.40 -4.21
N TYR A 39 -38.82 -9.04 -5.48
CA TYR A 39 -37.74 -8.69 -6.40
C TYR A 39 -37.03 -7.42 -5.95
N ILE A 40 -37.77 -6.36 -5.62
CA ILE A 40 -37.20 -5.10 -5.12
C ILE A 40 -36.37 -5.33 -3.86
N LEU A 41 -36.89 -6.10 -2.89
CA LEU A 41 -36.16 -6.43 -1.67
C LEU A 41 -34.90 -7.25 -1.95
N SER A 42 -34.97 -8.24 -2.85
CA SER A 42 -33.81 -9.03 -3.25
C SER A 42 -32.74 -8.18 -3.93
N THR A 43 -33.14 -7.27 -4.83
CA THR A 43 -32.20 -6.37 -5.51
C THR A 43 -31.56 -5.39 -4.53
N ILE A 44 -32.29 -4.90 -3.53
CA ILE A 44 -31.72 -4.03 -2.49
C ILE A 44 -30.64 -4.78 -1.69
N ILE A 45 -30.91 -6.03 -1.28
CA ILE A 45 -29.93 -6.84 -0.54
C ILE A 45 -28.68 -7.08 -1.39
N ILE A 46 -28.87 -7.38 -2.68
CA ILE A 46 -27.77 -7.60 -3.64
C ILE A 46 -26.96 -6.32 -3.84
N LEU A 47 -27.61 -5.18 -4.00
CA LEU A 47 -26.96 -3.87 -4.15
C LEU A 47 -26.28 -3.38 -2.87
N PHE A 48 -26.74 -3.84 -1.70
CA PHE A 48 -26.10 -3.54 -0.42
C PHE A 48 -24.80 -4.32 -0.20
N LEU A 49 -24.59 -5.41 -0.95
CA LEU A 49 -23.47 -6.30 -0.73
C LEU A 49 -22.09 -5.64 -0.91
N PRO A 50 -21.82 -4.83 -1.97
CA PRO A 50 -20.55 -4.11 -2.08
C PRO A 50 -20.31 -3.10 -0.95
N ILE A 51 -21.39 -2.48 -0.45
CA ILE A 51 -21.33 -1.56 0.69
C ILE A 51 -20.93 -2.33 1.94
N PHE A 52 -21.60 -3.44 2.23
CA PHE A 52 -21.29 -4.28 3.38
C PHE A 52 -19.87 -4.83 3.33
N THR A 53 -19.41 -5.30 2.17
CA THR A 53 -18.03 -5.75 1.98
C THR A 53 -17.05 -4.62 2.22
N GLY A 54 -17.34 -3.40 1.75
CA GLY A 54 -16.54 -2.22 2.05
C GLY A 54 -16.43 -1.90 3.55
N PHE A 55 -17.50 -2.10 4.32
CA PHE A 55 -17.43 -1.97 5.79
C PHE A 55 -16.47 -2.99 6.40
N VAL A 56 -16.60 -4.26 6.02
CA VAL A 56 -15.72 -5.33 6.52
C VAL A 56 -14.27 -5.07 6.13
N ASP A 57 -14.02 -4.69 4.88
CA ASP A 57 -12.70 -4.29 4.39
C ASP A 57 -12.13 -3.15 5.24
N GLY A 58 -12.93 -2.10 5.52
CA GLY A 58 -12.45 -0.95 6.27
C GLY A 58 -12.08 -1.29 7.71
N VAL A 59 -12.82 -2.18 8.37
CA VAL A 59 -12.49 -2.65 9.72
C VAL A 59 -11.17 -3.43 9.71
N LEU A 60 -11.00 -4.38 8.78
CA LEU A 60 -9.76 -5.17 8.65
C LEU A 60 -8.55 -4.30 8.28
N VAL A 61 -8.74 -3.32 7.40
CA VAL A 61 -7.69 -2.37 7.05
C VAL A 61 -7.31 -1.52 8.28
N SER A 62 -8.28 -1.10 9.09
CA SER A 62 -7.99 -0.32 10.31
C SER A 62 -7.22 -1.10 11.38
N THR A 63 -7.47 -2.42 11.52
CA THR A 63 -6.68 -3.26 12.43
C THR A 63 -5.24 -3.31 11.98
N ASP A 64 -5.03 -3.55 10.69
CA ASP A 64 -3.69 -3.67 10.11
C ASP A 64 -2.91 -2.36 10.22
N PHE A 65 -3.55 -1.21 10.01
CA PHE A 65 -2.90 0.09 10.20
C PHE A 65 -2.51 0.37 11.65
N ALA A 66 -3.36 -0.01 12.62
CA ALA A 66 -3.04 0.16 14.03
C ALA A 66 -1.85 -0.73 14.44
N ASP A 67 -1.84 -1.99 13.99
CA ASP A 67 -0.75 -2.93 14.24
C ASP A 67 0.54 -2.46 13.56
N TRP A 68 0.45 -1.94 12.34
CA TRP A 68 1.57 -1.36 11.60
C TRP A 68 2.19 -0.15 12.34
N GLY A 69 1.37 0.77 12.85
CA GLY A 69 1.86 1.91 13.64
C GLY A 69 2.60 1.48 14.91
N ASN A 70 2.08 0.46 15.63
CA ASN A 70 2.77 -0.09 16.79
C ASN A 70 4.09 -0.80 16.42
N GLN A 71 4.09 -1.56 15.31
CA GLN A 71 5.29 -2.22 14.81
C GLN A 71 6.37 -1.22 14.41
N LEU A 72 6.00 -0.12 13.75
CA LEU A 72 6.94 0.95 13.41
C LEU A 72 7.63 1.51 14.64
N LEU A 73 6.90 1.81 15.72
CA LEU A 73 7.49 2.34 16.95
C LEU A 73 8.48 1.35 17.58
N VAL A 74 8.08 0.08 17.69
CA VAL A 74 8.94 -0.98 18.26
C VAL A 74 10.19 -1.19 17.41
N LEU A 75 10.06 -1.22 16.08
CA LEU A 75 11.20 -1.36 15.17
C LEU A 75 12.11 -0.14 15.22
N PHE A 76 11.54 1.07 15.30
CA PHE A 76 12.31 2.31 15.42
C PHE A 76 13.21 2.28 16.67
N GLU A 77 12.62 2.04 17.85
CA GLU A 77 13.36 1.97 19.11
C GLU A 77 14.46 0.89 19.06
N LYS A 78 14.10 -0.29 18.56
CA LYS A 78 15.04 -1.41 18.42
C LYS A 78 16.20 -1.06 17.50
N ASN A 79 15.94 -0.53 16.30
CA ASN A 79 16.99 -0.26 15.32
C ASN A 79 17.92 0.89 15.75
N VAL A 80 17.39 1.91 16.46
CA VAL A 80 18.23 2.94 17.08
C VAL A 80 19.15 2.32 18.15
N GLN A 81 18.64 1.39 18.96
CA GLN A 81 19.47 0.69 19.94
C GLN A 81 20.54 -0.18 19.26
N ASP A 82 20.14 -1.02 18.31
CA ASP A 82 21.03 -1.91 17.55
C ASP A 82 22.14 -1.09 16.86
N ALA A 83 21.82 0.07 16.27
CA ALA A 83 22.80 0.95 15.64
C ALA A 83 23.82 1.53 16.63
N ARG A 84 23.38 1.93 17.84
CA ARG A 84 24.28 2.41 18.89
C ARG A 84 25.22 1.32 19.39
N GLU A 85 24.70 0.11 19.58
CA GLU A 85 25.50 -1.05 19.96
C GLU A 85 26.52 -1.39 18.87
N PHE A 86 26.10 -1.33 17.60
CA PHE A 86 26.97 -1.54 16.44
C PHE A 86 28.11 -0.52 16.38
N GLN A 87 27.81 0.78 16.48
CA GLN A 87 28.80 1.87 16.46
C GLN A 87 29.78 1.82 17.65
N ALA A 88 29.33 1.36 18.82
CA ALA A 88 30.19 1.22 20.00
C ALA A 88 31.22 0.08 19.86
N SER A 89 31.00 -0.88 18.94
CA SER A 89 31.86 -2.03 18.73
C SER A 89 33.00 -1.73 17.74
N SER A 90 34.03 -1.01 18.20
CA SER A 90 35.24 -0.66 17.41
C SER A 90 36.04 -1.86 16.86
N ALA A 91 35.69 -3.08 17.24
CA ALA A 91 36.40 -4.31 16.88
C ALA A 91 36.00 -4.91 15.52
N ARG A 92 34.90 -4.48 14.88
CA ARG A 92 34.42 -5.08 13.61
C ARG A 92 35.00 -4.47 12.35
N ASP A 93 35.42 -3.20 12.37
CA ASP A 93 36.07 -2.57 11.20
C ASP A 93 37.44 -3.18 10.87
N ILE A 94 38.06 -3.86 11.85
CA ILE A 94 39.36 -4.52 11.73
C ILE A 94 39.16 -5.93 11.14
N GLY A 95 38.82 -6.02 9.86
CA GLY A 95 38.71 -7.30 9.15
C GLY A 95 37.67 -7.36 8.04
N LEU A 96 36.95 -6.27 7.78
CA LEU A 96 35.98 -6.25 6.68
C LEU A 96 36.68 -6.32 5.32
N PRO A 97 36.10 -7.06 4.36
CA PRO A 97 36.62 -7.09 3.01
C PRO A 97 36.56 -5.68 2.39
N PRO A 98 37.42 -5.36 1.41
CA PRO A 98 37.49 -4.02 0.84
C PRO A 98 36.22 -3.63 0.04
N TYR A 99 35.33 -4.59 -0.20
CA TYR A 99 34.04 -4.44 -0.87
C TYR A 99 32.85 -4.43 0.11
N HIS A 100 33.09 -4.15 1.40
CA HIS A 100 32.00 -4.06 2.38
C HIS A 100 30.98 -2.99 2.01
N VAL A 101 29.70 -3.32 2.23
CA VAL A 101 28.55 -2.45 1.96
C VAL A 101 28.05 -1.88 3.28
N PRO A 102 27.88 -0.55 3.41
CA PRO A 102 27.31 0.06 4.62
C PRO A 102 25.84 -0.37 4.83
N TRP A 103 25.49 -0.64 6.08
CA TRP A 103 24.14 -0.99 6.47
C TRP A 103 23.36 0.23 6.94
N LEU A 104 22.13 0.40 6.44
CA LEU A 104 21.21 1.41 6.95
C LEU A 104 20.48 0.85 8.19
N LEU A 105 21.20 0.78 9.31
CA LEU A 105 20.66 0.33 10.58
C LEU A 105 19.92 1.44 11.32
N ASP A 106 20.52 2.63 11.40
CA ASP A 106 19.94 3.74 12.16
C ASP A 106 18.86 4.44 11.33
N PRO A 107 17.59 4.41 11.77
CA PRO A 107 16.50 5.09 11.05
C PRO A 107 16.59 6.62 11.14
N THR A 108 17.50 7.18 11.95
CA THR A 108 17.65 8.64 12.14
C THR A 108 18.73 9.28 11.28
N ASP A 109 19.52 8.49 10.55
CA ASP A 109 20.62 9.02 9.73
C ASP A 109 20.73 8.39 8.32
N TRP A 110 19.79 7.51 7.95
CA TRP A 110 19.86 6.76 6.68
C TRP A 110 20.04 7.66 5.45
N TRP A 111 19.38 8.82 5.42
CA TRP A 111 19.53 9.80 4.34
C TRP A 111 20.94 10.38 4.29
N ILE A 112 21.58 10.60 5.44
CA ILE A 112 22.97 11.09 5.54
C ILE A 112 23.93 10.03 4.99
N GLN A 113 23.71 8.76 5.31
CA GLN A 113 24.52 7.65 4.80
C GLN A 113 24.39 7.48 3.27
N LEU A 114 23.24 7.86 2.72
CA LEU A 114 23.02 7.95 1.28
C LEU A 114 23.52 9.27 0.68
N GLY A 115 23.97 10.25 1.46
CA GLY A 115 24.36 11.57 0.93
C GLY A 115 23.19 12.40 0.42
N ILE A 116 21.98 12.10 0.91
CA ILE A 116 20.72 12.80 0.64
C ILE A 116 20.47 13.81 1.77
N MET A 117 19.96 14.98 1.40
CA MET A 117 19.40 15.94 2.32
C MET A 117 17.89 15.75 2.41
N GLU A 118 17.41 15.39 3.59
CA GLU A 118 15.98 15.40 3.89
C GLU A 118 15.48 16.83 4.10
N GLN A 119 14.27 17.12 3.64
CA GLN A 119 13.60 18.37 3.99
C GLN A 119 13.19 18.31 5.47
N ARG A 120 13.89 19.10 6.31
CA ARG A 120 13.81 19.16 7.78
C ARG A 120 12.41 19.29 8.41
N ASP A 121 11.38 19.56 7.61
CA ASP A 121 10.00 19.75 8.08
C ASP A 121 9.15 18.46 7.98
N SER A 122 9.73 17.35 7.51
CA SER A 122 9.07 16.03 7.54
C SER A 122 9.14 15.45 8.95
N TYR A 123 7.99 15.25 9.60
CA TYR A 123 7.88 14.44 10.82
C TYR A 123 8.00 12.93 10.54
N ASP A 124 8.08 12.55 9.26
CA ASP A 124 8.15 11.18 8.79
C ASP A 124 9.61 10.81 8.47
N LEU A 125 10.27 10.17 9.44
CA LEU A 125 11.68 9.77 9.41
C LEU A 125 12.00 8.75 8.29
N GLY A 126 10.99 8.14 7.67
CA GLY A 126 11.16 7.19 6.58
C GLY A 126 10.61 7.69 5.24
N SER A 127 10.36 8.99 5.07
CA SER A 127 9.69 9.49 3.87
C SER A 127 10.56 9.38 2.60
N LEU A 128 9.94 8.93 1.50
CA LEU A 128 10.58 8.82 0.17
C LEU A 128 10.08 9.87 -0.85
N ASN A 129 9.20 10.78 -0.45
CA ASN A 129 8.49 11.67 -1.39
C ASN A 129 9.31 12.88 -1.85
N VAL A 130 10.08 13.49 -0.93
CA VAL A 130 10.78 14.75 -1.19
C VAL A 130 12.21 14.63 -0.68
N LEU A 131 13.08 14.19 -1.58
CA LEU A 131 14.49 13.93 -1.31
C LEU A 131 15.36 14.76 -2.27
N TYR A 132 16.45 15.29 -1.74
CA TYR A 132 17.37 16.14 -2.49
C TYR A 132 18.80 15.68 -2.32
N GLN A 133 19.60 15.79 -3.38
CA GLN A 133 21.02 15.57 -3.34
C GLN A 133 21.73 16.90 -3.62
N LYS A 134 22.79 17.20 -2.86
CA LYS A 134 23.55 18.43 -3.04
C LYS A 134 24.39 18.34 -4.32
N THR A 135 24.20 19.26 -5.25
CA THR A 135 24.96 19.29 -6.50
C THR A 135 26.44 19.55 -6.20
N ASN A 136 27.28 18.55 -6.42
CA ASN A 136 28.73 18.72 -6.36
C ASN A 136 29.25 19.27 -7.70
N GLN A 137 30.10 20.29 -7.64
CA GLN A 137 30.69 20.92 -8.84
C GLN A 137 31.46 19.94 -9.72
N THR A 138 32.00 18.87 -9.12
CA THR A 138 32.77 17.82 -9.82
C THR A 138 31.92 16.74 -10.47
N THR A 139 30.65 16.60 -10.08
CA THR A 139 29.71 15.60 -10.61
C THR A 139 28.58 16.23 -11.42
N GLN A 140 28.67 17.53 -11.68
CA GLN A 140 27.63 18.29 -12.37
C GLN A 140 27.33 17.67 -13.75
N GLY A 141 26.08 17.23 -13.95
CA GLY A 141 25.62 16.60 -15.19
C GLY A 141 25.82 15.09 -15.29
N LYS A 142 26.37 14.42 -14.27
CA LYS A 142 26.37 12.96 -14.17
C LYS A 142 25.26 12.51 -13.23
N PRO A 143 24.43 11.53 -13.64
CA PRO A 143 23.38 11.03 -12.77
C PRO A 143 24.02 10.33 -11.56
N TRP A 144 23.54 10.70 -10.38
CA TRP A 144 23.91 10.05 -9.13
C TRP A 144 23.03 8.81 -8.94
N HIS A 145 23.61 7.68 -8.51
CA HIS A 145 22.89 6.41 -8.37
C HIS A 145 23.27 5.72 -7.06
N HIS A 146 22.27 5.37 -6.25
CA HIS A 146 22.45 4.56 -5.05
C HIS A 146 21.42 3.42 -5.01
N TRP A 147 21.88 2.24 -4.63
CA TRP A 147 21.09 1.02 -4.56
C TRP A 147 21.07 0.49 -3.14
N VAL A 148 19.90 0.47 -2.51
CA VAL A 148 19.70 -0.21 -1.23
C VAL A 148 19.13 -1.60 -1.52
N TYR A 149 19.89 -2.64 -1.20
CA TYR A 149 19.38 -4.01 -1.25
C TYR A 149 18.61 -4.32 0.03
N ALA A 150 17.33 -4.61 -0.12
CA ALA A 150 16.43 -5.05 0.93
C ALA A 150 16.41 -6.57 0.97
N SER A 151 17.17 -7.15 1.89
CA SER A 151 17.22 -8.59 2.08
C SER A 151 16.02 -9.11 2.86
N ASN A 152 15.63 -10.37 2.62
CA ASN A 152 14.70 -11.09 3.50
C ASN A 152 15.37 -11.74 4.71
N ASN A 153 16.70 -11.66 4.79
CA ASN A 153 17.46 -12.26 5.84
C ASN A 153 17.72 -11.25 6.97
N PRO A 154 17.23 -11.52 8.19
CA PRO A 154 17.48 -10.66 9.33
C PRO A 154 18.94 -10.71 9.83
N PHE A 155 19.76 -11.67 9.41
CA PHE A 155 21.13 -11.88 9.91
C PHE A 155 22.12 -12.17 8.77
N GLN A 156 22.90 -11.16 8.35
CA GLN A 156 23.95 -11.35 7.32
C GLN A 156 25.24 -11.98 7.89
N ASP A 157 25.42 -11.97 9.22
CA ASP A 157 26.73 -12.17 9.87
C ASP A 157 27.22 -13.63 9.92
N THR A 158 26.50 -14.54 9.28
CA THR A 158 26.82 -15.96 9.22
C THR A 158 26.57 -16.49 7.81
N ASP A 159 27.65 -16.85 7.11
CA ASP A 159 27.62 -17.50 5.77
C ASP A 159 26.66 -18.70 5.69
N VAL A 160 26.36 -19.32 6.83
CA VAL A 160 25.50 -20.50 6.97
C VAL A 160 24.02 -20.19 6.66
N PHE A 161 23.59 -18.92 6.71
CA PHE A 161 22.18 -18.54 6.55
C PHE A 161 21.90 -17.56 5.40
N LEU A 162 22.88 -17.24 4.55
CA LEU A 162 22.65 -16.36 3.39
C LEU A 162 21.75 -17.05 2.37
N ASP A 163 20.65 -16.38 2.00
CA ASP A 163 19.77 -16.86 0.95
C ASP A 163 20.44 -16.71 -0.44
N GLU A 164 19.84 -17.29 -1.49
CA GLU A 164 20.43 -17.23 -2.83
C GLU A 164 20.52 -15.81 -3.40
N TRP A 165 19.68 -14.89 -2.92
CA TRP A 165 19.69 -13.48 -3.30
C TRP A 165 20.76 -12.69 -2.57
N ASP A 166 20.98 -12.94 -1.29
CA ASP A 166 22.06 -12.37 -0.50
C ASP A 166 23.41 -12.73 -1.11
N LYS A 167 23.59 -14.01 -1.48
CA LYS A 167 24.79 -14.49 -2.17
C LYS A 167 24.97 -13.82 -3.53
N ALA A 168 23.88 -13.64 -4.27
CA ALA A 168 23.91 -12.93 -5.55
C ALA A 168 24.23 -11.45 -5.39
N PHE A 169 23.78 -10.82 -4.31
CA PHE A 169 24.10 -9.43 -3.99
C PHE A 169 25.57 -9.27 -3.60
N ASP A 170 26.11 -10.15 -2.75
CA ASP A 170 27.55 -10.18 -2.44
C ASP A 170 28.39 -10.36 -3.71
N GLN A 171 28.02 -11.29 -4.60
CA GLN A 171 28.67 -11.44 -5.91
C GLN A 171 28.58 -10.17 -6.77
N LEU A 172 27.44 -9.47 -6.74
CA LEU A 172 27.25 -8.21 -7.45
C LEU A 172 28.21 -7.14 -6.92
N VAL A 173 28.30 -6.98 -5.61
CA VAL A 173 29.17 -6.01 -4.96
C VAL A 173 30.64 -6.32 -5.26
N GLN A 174 31.05 -7.58 -5.14
CA GLN A 174 32.40 -8.01 -5.52
C GLN A 174 32.70 -7.73 -7.00
N HIS A 175 31.74 -8.02 -7.89
CA HIS A 175 31.88 -7.72 -9.32
C HIS A 175 32.06 -6.22 -9.58
N ARG A 176 31.32 -5.36 -8.85
CA ARG A 176 31.39 -3.90 -8.96
C ARG A 176 32.69 -3.32 -8.40
N TYR A 177 33.20 -3.90 -7.34
CA TYR A 177 34.49 -3.52 -6.77
C TYR A 177 35.62 -3.77 -7.77
N VAL A 178 35.60 -4.92 -8.46
CA VAL A 178 36.61 -5.28 -9.48
C VAL A 178 36.38 -4.54 -10.81
N SER A 179 35.14 -4.31 -11.20
CA SER A 179 34.74 -3.67 -12.45
C SER A 179 33.76 -2.52 -12.19
N PRO A 180 34.26 -1.33 -11.79
CA PRO A 180 33.40 -0.18 -11.54
C PRO A 180 32.63 0.22 -12.79
N SER A 181 31.32 0.50 -12.67
CA SER A 181 30.60 1.15 -13.78
C SER A 181 31.02 2.60 -13.91
N ILE A 182 30.85 3.13 -15.13
CA ILE A 182 31.07 4.54 -15.47
C ILE A 182 30.19 5.48 -14.61
N GLU A 183 29.06 4.97 -14.10
CA GLU A 183 28.03 5.74 -13.38
C GLU A 183 28.20 5.75 -11.84
N SER A 184 29.32 5.26 -11.28
CA SER A 184 29.68 5.46 -9.86
C SER A 184 28.55 5.10 -8.87
N ALA A 185 27.89 3.96 -9.08
CA ALA A 185 26.73 3.58 -8.27
C ALA A 185 27.14 3.13 -6.86
N GLY A 186 26.56 3.73 -5.82
CA GLY A 186 26.69 3.30 -4.44
C GLY A 186 25.79 2.10 -4.12
N PHE A 187 26.23 1.25 -3.19
CA PHE A 187 25.44 0.13 -2.68
C PHE A 187 25.30 0.25 -1.16
N HIS A 188 24.12 -0.13 -0.66
CA HIS A 188 23.73 -0.15 0.74
C HIS A 188 22.91 -1.40 1.03
N TYR A 189 22.85 -1.81 2.29
CA TYR A 189 22.13 -3.00 2.72
C TYR A 189 21.11 -2.69 3.83
N ILE A 190 19.93 -3.31 3.76
CA ILE A 190 18.95 -3.36 4.85
C ILE A 190 18.41 -4.78 5.03
N ALA A 191 18.16 -5.15 6.28
CA ALA A 191 17.62 -6.46 6.66
C ALA A 191 16.11 -6.37 6.95
N CYS A 192 15.28 -6.84 6.03
CA CYS A 192 13.83 -6.93 6.19
C CYS A 192 13.41 -8.31 6.73
N PRO A 193 12.30 -8.43 7.47
CA PRO A 193 11.37 -7.37 7.90
C PRO A 193 11.80 -6.65 9.21
N SER A 194 12.97 -6.95 9.76
CA SER A 194 13.43 -6.48 11.08
C SER A 194 13.93 -5.03 11.13
N ASN A 195 13.73 -4.26 10.05
CA ASN A 195 14.20 -2.88 9.95
C ASN A 195 13.02 -1.91 9.74
N PHE A 196 13.06 -0.79 10.46
CA PHE A 196 12.09 0.30 10.41
C PHE A 196 11.86 0.79 8.97
N LEU A 197 12.92 0.98 8.19
CA LEU A 197 12.85 1.49 6.82
C LEU A 197 12.07 0.53 5.90
N CYS A 198 12.22 -0.78 6.06
CA CYS A 198 11.43 -1.76 5.30
C CYS A 198 9.92 -1.57 5.55
N THR A 199 9.56 -1.36 6.81
CA THR A 199 8.15 -1.19 7.22
C THR A 199 7.60 0.17 6.80
N SER A 200 8.42 1.23 6.89
CA SER A 200 8.06 2.60 6.50
C SER A 200 7.92 2.75 5.00
N TRP A 201 8.79 2.09 4.22
CA TRP A 201 8.78 2.13 2.76
C TRP A 201 7.81 1.12 2.14
N HIS A 202 7.14 0.31 2.96
CA HIS A 202 6.27 -0.79 2.55
C HIS A 202 6.97 -1.79 1.61
N ILE A 203 8.21 -2.15 1.95
CA ILE A 203 9.05 -3.06 1.17
C ILE A 203 9.11 -4.40 1.86
N GLU A 204 8.92 -5.45 1.07
CA GLU A 204 9.24 -6.81 1.45
C GLU A 204 10.42 -7.27 0.59
N GLY A 205 11.45 -7.82 1.24
CA GLY A 205 12.58 -8.37 0.51
C GLY A 205 12.18 -9.63 -0.29
N PRO A 206 13.06 -10.13 -1.17
CA PRO A 206 14.22 -9.41 -1.70
C PRO A 206 13.78 -8.27 -2.63
N ALA A 207 14.38 -7.09 -2.50
CA ALA A 207 14.07 -5.94 -3.37
C ALA A 207 15.25 -4.97 -3.50
N PHE A 208 15.22 -4.11 -4.51
CA PHE A 208 16.10 -2.94 -4.61
C PHE A 208 15.32 -1.65 -4.44
N VAL A 209 15.87 -0.74 -3.65
CA VAL A 209 15.46 0.67 -3.63
C VAL A 209 16.52 1.47 -4.37
N HIS A 210 16.13 2.05 -5.49
CA HIS A 210 17.01 2.83 -6.34
C HIS A 210 16.76 4.31 -6.13
N PHE A 211 17.81 5.04 -5.75
CA PHE A 211 17.81 6.48 -5.61
C PHE A 211 18.63 7.07 -6.76
N THR A 212 18.06 8.03 -7.49
CA THR A 212 18.80 8.67 -8.59
C THR A 212 18.39 10.10 -8.91
N THR A 213 19.35 10.92 -9.33
CA THR A 213 19.11 12.27 -9.88
C THR A 213 18.95 12.29 -11.41
N ALA A 214 18.87 11.11 -12.05
CA ALA A 214 18.66 11.03 -13.49
C ALA A 214 17.40 11.81 -13.92
N PRO A 215 17.47 12.58 -15.02
CA PRO A 215 16.38 13.46 -15.43
C PRO A 215 15.11 12.67 -15.76
N GLU A 216 14.00 13.07 -15.16
CA GLU A 216 12.66 12.56 -15.46
C GLU A 216 11.91 13.56 -16.34
N GLU A 217 11.04 13.09 -17.24
CA GLU A 217 10.26 13.97 -18.13
C GLU A 217 9.34 14.92 -17.34
N GLN A 218 8.91 14.52 -16.14
CA GLN A 218 8.05 15.30 -15.26
C GLN A 218 8.54 15.21 -13.80
N PRO A 219 9.42 16.11 -13.34
CA PRO A 219 9.89 16.09 -11.95
C PRO A 219 8.74 16.42 -11.00
N LYS A 220 8.47 15.50 -10.07
CA LYS A 220 7.43 15.66 -9.04
C LYS A 220 7.83 16.65 -7.93
N SER A 221 9.13 16.80 -7.69
CA SER A 221 9.66 17.61 -6.57
C SER A 221 9.94 19.05 -7.00
N PRO A 222 9.70 20.05 -6.12
CA PRO A 222 10.02 21.44 -6.42
C PRO A 222 11.53 21.62 -6.60
N LYS A 223 11.92 22.52 -7.51
CA LYS A 223 13.34 22.83 -7.76
C LYS A 223 13.91 23.65 -6.60
N VAL A 224 15.05 23.20 -6.06
CA VAL A 224 15.76 23.89 -4.98
C VAL A 224 17.16 24.30 -5.50
N PRO A 225 17.57 25.58 -5.42
CA PRO A 225 18.87 26.02 -5.91
C PRO A 225 20.04 25.30 -5.22
N GLY A 226 20.96 24.75 -6.01
CA GLY A 226 22.13 24.01 -5.49
C GLY A 226 21.84 22.54 -5.12
N TYR A 227 20.64 22.05 -5.40
CA TYR A 227 20.24 20.67 -5.14
C TYR A 227 19.54 20.06 -6.35
N GLU A 228 19.73 18.76 -6.55
CA GLU A 228 19.03 17.93 -7.53
C GLU A 228 17.95 17.11 -6.82
N ALA A 229 16.77 17.00 -7.44
CA ALA A 229 15.71 16.14 -6.93
C ALA A 229 16.09 14.68 -7.08
N VAL A 230 15.87 13.89 -6.03
CA VAL A 230 16.13 12.45 -6.04
C VAL A 230 14.82 11.73 -6.36
N THR A 231 14.87 10.92 -7.41
CA THR A 231 13.80 9.99 -7.76
C THR A 231 14.06 8.65 -7.11
N VAL A 232 13.03 8.04 -6.55
CA VAL A 232 13.10 6.73 -5.88
C VAL A 232 12.31 5.72 -6.70
N ARG A 233 12.82 4.49 -6.83
CA ARG A 233 12.11 3.35 -7.44
C ARG A 233 12.28 2.13 -6.54
N ILE A 234 11.21 1.37 -6.33
CA ILE A 234 11.26 0.09 -5.61
C ILE A 234 11.08 -1.02 -6.63
N ILE A 235 12.03 -1.95 -6.66
CA ILE A 235 12.11 -3.05 -7.62
C ILE A 235 12.05 -4.35 -6.82
N ASN A 236 10.87 -4.98 -6.79
CA ASN A 236 10.65 -6.24 -6.10
C ASN A 236 11.25 -7.41 -6.87
N LEU A 237 11.92 -8.32 -6.18
CA LEU A 237 12.53 -9.52 -6.74
C LEU A 237 11.78 -10.80 -6.30
N PRO A 238 11.76 -11.87 -7.11
CA PRO A 238 12.14 -11.90 -8.53
C PRO A 238 11.24 -11.01 -9.39
N LEU A 239 11.76 -10.51 -10.52
CA LEU A 239 10.94 -9.79 -11.48
C LEU A 239 9.82 -10.71 -12.01
N LYS A 240 8.56 -10.37 -11.75
CA LYS A 240 7.38 -11.20 -12.12
C LYS A 240 7.10 -11.19 -13.62
N THR A 241 7.54 -10.16 -14.33
CA THR A 241 7.43 -10.03 -15.79
C THR A 241 8.81 -9.74 -16.36
N PRO A 242 9.31 -10.52 -17.33
CA PRO A 242 10.51 -10.13 -18.05
C PRO A 242 10.18 -8.86 -18.82
N VAL A 243 10.95 -7.80 -18.57
CA VAL A 243 10.63 -6.45 -19.05
C VAL A 243 10.61 -6.36 -20.58
N ASP A 244 11.21 -7.29 -21.32
CA ASP A 244 11.00 -7.44 -22.77
C ASP A 244 11.37 -8.86 -23.22
N ASN A 245 10.37 -9.67 -23.64
CA ASN A 245 10.53 -11.06 -24.16
C ASN A 245 11.15 -12.04 -23.11
N PRO A 246 11.03 -13.39 -23.23
CA PRO A 246 11.28 -14.29 -22.09
C PRO A 246 12.78 -14.46 -21.82
N ARG A 247 13.43 -13.44 -21.24
CA ARG A 247 14.75 -13.56 -20.62
C ARG A 247 14.53 -14.15 -19.24
N ILE A 248 14.54 -15.48 -19.17
CA ILE A 248 14.85 -16.16 -17.92
C ILE A 248 16.29 -15.77 -17.59
N PHE A 249 16.50 -15.03 -16.50
CA PHE A 249 17.84 -14.70 -16.07
C PHE A 249 18.56 -15.99 -15.65
N PRO A 250 19.79 -16.25 -16.12
CA PRO A 250 20.48 -17.51 -15.83
C PRO A 250 20.78 -17.71 -14.33
N SER A 251 20.80 -16.62 -13.56
CA SER A 251 20.99 -16.64 -12.11
C SER A 251 20.44 -15.36 -11.47
N HIS A 252 20.23 -15.38 -10.16
CA HIS A 252 19.91 -14.20 -9.36
C HIS A 252 20.93 -13.07 -9.55
N PHE A 253 22.22 -13.41 -9.58
CA PHE A 253 23.30 -12.47 -9.86
C PHE A 253 23.11 -11.77 -11.22
N ASN A 254 22.80 -12.52 -12.28
CA ASN A 254 22.60 -11.94 -13.61
C ASN A 254 21.37 -11.02 -13.65
N GLN A 255 20.32 -11.32 -12.88
CA GLN A 255 19.16 -10.45 -12.76
C GLN A 255 19.50 -9.14 -12.04
N MET A 256 20.15 -9.22 -10.88
CA MET A 256 20.57 -8.04 -10.11
C MET A 256 21.57 -7.19 -10.89
N ARG A 257 22.52 -7.83 -11.57
CA ARG A 257 23.47 -7.17 -12.45
C ARG A 257 22.75 -6.46 -13.59
N ALA A 258 21.84 -7.12 -14.30
CA ALA A 258 21.10 -6.49 -15.40
C ALA A 258 20.32 -5.25 -14.94
N ILE A 259 19.68 -5.32 -13.77
CA ILE A 259 18.94 -4.20 -13.18
C ILE A 259 19.89 -3.03 -12.90
N THR A 260 21.06 -3.29 -12.32
CA THR A 260 21.98 -2.23 -11.90
C THR A 260 22.89 -1.70 -13.00
N ASP A 261 23.19 -2.50 -14.04
CA ASP A 261 24.06 -2.13 -15.18
C ASP A 261 23.31 -1.43 -16.31
N ASN A 262 22.02 -1.70 -16.48
CA ASN A 262 21.29 -1.27 -17.66
C ASN A 262 20.32 -0.12 -17.34
N THR A 263 20.69 1.08 -17.78
CA THR A 263 19.85 2.28 -17.69
C THR A 263 18.47 2.10 -18.29
N SER A 264 18.36 1.41 -19.43
CA SER A 264 17.07 1.12 -20.04
C SER A 264 16.19 0.21 -19.20
N LEU A 265 16.78 -0.70 -18.41
CA LEU A 265 16.00 -1.65 -17.60
C LEU A 265 15.45 -1.00 -16.34
N TRP A 266 16.31 -0.37 -15.53
CA TRP A 266 15.83 0.22 -14.29
C TRP A 266 14.90 1.41 -14.51
N ALA A 267 15.06 2.14 -15.62
CA ALA A 267 14.18 3.25 -15.98
C ALA A 267 12.76 2.81 -16.34
N THR A 268 12.54 1.53 -16.68
CA THR A 268 11.18 1.00 -16.95
C THR A 268 10.33 0.88 -15.69
N PHE A 269 10.94 0.83 -14.50
CA PHE A 269 10.19 0.71 -13.26
C PHE A 269 9.59 2.06 -12.86
N PRO A 270 8.33 2.07 -12.38
CA PRO A 270 7.65 3.30 -12.00
C PRO A 270 8.35 3.98 -10.82
N THR A 271 8.37 5.31 -10.84
CA THR A 271 8.82 6.08 -9.67
C THR A 271 7.89 5.85 -8.48
N TYR A 272 8.49 5.89 -7.29
CA TYR A 272 7.78 5.80 -6.03
C TYR A 272 6.67 6.84 -5.98
N ASP A 273 5.50 6.37 -5.56
CA ASP A 273 4.34 7.17 -5.28
C ASP A 273 3.66 6.55 -4.07
N GLU A 274 3.70 7.26 -2.95
CA GLU A 274 3.20 6.78 -1.65
C GLU A 274 1.77 6.25 -1.76
N LYS A 275 0.89 6.95 -2.49
CA LYS A 275 -0.50 6.52 -2.69
C LYS A 275 -0.58 5.19 -3.42
N THR A 276 0.16 5.05 -4.51
CA THR A 276 0.20 3.80 -5.29
C THR A 276 0.73 2.63 -4.45
N TYR A 277 1.82 2.84 -3.70
CA TYR A 277 2.40 1.80 -2.84
C TYR A 277 1.49 1.45 -1.65
N MET A 278 0.84 2.44 -1.04
CA MET A 278 -0.18 2.22 -0.02
C MET A 278 -1.33 1.38 -0.56
N LEU A 279 -1.87 1.70 -1.74
CA LEU A 279 -2.94 0.92 -2.38
C LEU A 279 -2.50 -0.51 -2.71
N GLN A 280 -1.28 -0.70 -3.21
CA GLN A 280 -0.72 -2.03 -3.47
C GLN A 280 -0.60 -2.84 -2.16
N THR A 281 -0.10 -2.21 -1.10
CA THR A 281 0.04 -2.84 0.23
C THR A 281 -1.33 -3.27 0.78
N LEU A 282 -2.33 -2.41 0.68
CA LEU A 282 -3.71 -2.72 1.06
C LEU A 282 -4.29 -3.88 0.25
N SER A 283 -4.04 -3.91 -1.07
CA SER A 283 -4.49 -5.01 -1.92
C SER A 283 -3.88 -6.36 -1.50
N LYS A 284 -2.59 -6.37 -1.15
CA LYS A 284 -1.89 -7.57 -0.68
C LYS A 284 -2.41 -8.03 0.67
N ARG A 285 -2.66 -7.11 1.60
CA ARG A 285 -3.28 -7.41 2.91
C ARG A 285 -4.67 -8.01 2.76
N ARG A 286 -5.43 -7.53 1.78
CA ARG A 286 -6.72 -8.10 1.41
C ARG A 286 -6.58 -9.56 0.96
N GLU A 287 -5.59 -9.86 0.11
CA GLU A 287 -5.31 -11.24 -0.32
C GLU A 287 -4.94 -12.15 0.85
N ILE A 288 -4.12 -11.66 1.79
CA ILE A 288 -3.79 -12.39 3.02
C ILE A 288 -5.07 -12.68 3.81
N SER A 289 -5.94 -11.69 3.99
CA SER A 289 -7.22 -11.86 4.68
C SER A 289 -8.15 -12.85 3.99
N LEU A 290 -8.19 -12.86 2.65
CA LEU A 290 -8.94 -13.84 1.86
C LEU A 290 -8.45 -15.27 2.12
N ASN A 291 -7.12 -15.45 2.19
CA ASN A 291 -6.51 -16.75 2.42
C ASN A 291 -6.69 -17.22 3.88
N SER A 292 -6.64 -16.31 4.85
CA SER A 292 -6.83 -16.61 6.27
C SER A 292 -8.28 -16.97 6.61
N TYR A 293 -9.25 -16.35 5.93
CA TYR A 293 -10.68 -16.50 6.22
C TYR A 293 -11.49 -16.90 4.97
N PRO A 294 -11.22 -18.06 4.35
CA PRO A 294 -11.80 -18.41 3.05
C PRO A 294 -13.33 -18.60 3.11
N TRP A 295 -13.83 -19.20 4.19
CA TRP A 295 -15.25 -19.55 4.34
C TRP A 295 -16.14 -18.38 4.78
N THR A 296 -15.58 -17.32 5.37
CA THR A 296 -16.34 -16.16 5.84
C THR A 296 -16.09 -14.97 4.91
N TYR A 297 -14.99 -14.28 5.10
CA TYR A 297 -14.61 -13.11 4.31
C TYR A 297 -14.37 -13.47 2.83
N GLY A 298 -13.72 -14.60 2.55
CA GLY A 298 -13.51 -15.08 1.18
C GLY A 298 -14.81 -15.36 0.42
N THR A 299 -15.81 -15.92 1.09
CA THR A 299 -17.14 -16.16 0.51
C THR A 299 -17.88 -14.84 0.28
N LEU A 300 -17.80 -13.90 1.22
CA LEU A 300 -18.37 -12.57 1.08
C LEU A 300 -17.81 -11.85 -0.16
N VAL A 301 -16.47 -11.78 -0.29
CA VAL A 301 -15.81 -11.13 -1.43
C VAL A 301 -16.15 -11.83 -2.74
N THR A 302 -16.22 -13.17 -2.75
CA THR A 302 -16.61 -13.94 -3.94
C THR A 302 -18.05 -13.62 -4.37
N LEU A 303 -18.98 -13.57 -3.41
CA LEU A 303 -20.37 -13.18 -3.66
C LEU A 303 -20.44 -11.74 -4.21
N THR A 304 -19.69 -10.79 -3.62
CA THR A 304 -19.61 -9.40 -4.11
C THR A 304 -19.12 -9.33 -5.53
N ARG A 305 -18.02 -10.02 -5.87
CA ARG A 305 -17.50 -10.05 -7.25
C ARG A 305 -18.52 -10.64 -8.22
N TRP A 306 -19.22 -11.71 -7.82
CA TRP A 306 -20.26 -12.30 -8.64
C TRP A 306 -21.41 -11.33 -8.89
N VAL A 307 -21.88 -10.64 -7.85
CA VAL A 307 -22.90 -9.59 -7.94
C VAL A 307 -22.46 -8.46 -8.86
N THR A 308 -21.26 -7.92 -8.68
CA THR A 308 -20.73 -6.82 -9.51
C THR A 308 -20.68 -7.20 -11.00
N LYS A 309 -20.37 -8.46 -11.32
CA LYS A 309 -20.38 -8.99 -12.69
C LYS A 309 -21.76 -9.13 -13.34
N LEU A 310 -22.84 -9.17 -12.55
CA LEU A 310 -24.20 -9.26 -13.10
C LEU A 310 -24.70 -7.92 -13.68
N TYR A 311 -24.05 -6.83 -13.33
CA TYR A 311 -24.41 -5.49 -13.79
C TYR A 311 -23.60 -5.06 -15.01
N THR A 312 -24.08 -4.03 -15.71
CA THR A 312 -23.35 -3.43 -16.83
C THR A 312 -21.99 -2.90 -16.38
N ALA A 313 -21.02 -2.83 -17.31
CA ALA A 313 -19.67 -2.36 -17.01
C ALA A 313 -19.67 -1.00 -16.28
N GLU A 314 -20.49 -0.05 -16.74
CA GLU A 314 -20.62 1.28 -16.14
C GLU A 314 -21.16 1.23 -14.70
N TYR A 315 -22.16 0.39 -14.43
CA TYR A 315 -22.72 0.24 -13.08
C TYR A 315 -21.79 -0.54 -12.15
N SER A 316 -21.05 -1.51 -12.69
CA SER A 316 -20.03 -2.26 -11.95
C SER A 316 -18.90 -1.36 -11.44
N GLU A 317 -18.42 -0.43 -12.28
CA GLU A 317 -17.42 0.56 -11.91
C GLU A 317 -17.93 1.49 -10.80
N TYR A 318 -19.21 1.90 -10.88
CA TYR A 318 -19.84 2.70 -9.84
C TYR A 318 -19.91 1.98 -8.48
N LEU A 319 -20.31 0.71 -8.48
CA LEU A 319 -20.35 -0.11 -7.26
C LEU A 319 -18.96 -0.31 -6.64
N GLU A 320 -17.93 -0.49 -7.46
CA GLU A 320 -16.54 -0.59 -6.99
C GLU A 320 -16.07 0.72 -6.33
N LYS A 321 -16.37 1.87 -6.95
CA LYS A 321 -16.06 3.20 -6.37
C LYS A 321 -16.76 3.39 -5.02
N ILE A 322 -18.02 3.00 -4.90
CA ILE A 322 -18.74 3.03 -3.62
C ILE A 322 -18.05 2.14 -2.60
N GLN A 323 -17.71 0.91 -2.96
CA GLN A 323 -17.04 -0.01 -2.04
C GLN A 323 -15.72 0.59 -1.53
N VAL A 324 -14.89 1.16 -2.40
CA VAL A 324 -13.63 1.83 -2.02
C VAL A 324 -13.89 3.00 -1.09
N LEU A 325 -14.89 3.84 -1.39
CA LEU A 325 -15.25 4.97 -0.53
C LEU A 325 -15.70 4.50 0.86
N VAL A 326 -16.57 3.49 0.94
CA VAL A 326 -17.06 2.92 2.20
C VAL A 326 -15.91 2.29 2.99
N THR A 327 -15.00 1.60 2.31
CA THR A 327 -13.77 1.05 2.90
C THR A 327 -12.95 2.15 3.55
N PHE A 328 -12.70 3.24 2.82
CA PHE A 328 -11.93 4.38 3.33
C PHE A 328 -12.59 5.01 4.56
N VAL A 329 -13.87 5.38 4.46
CA VAL A 329 -14.61 6.02 5.58
C VAL A 329 -14.62 5.11 6.80
N THR A 330 -14.91 3.82 6.61
CA THR A 330 -14.95 2.85 7.72
C THR A 330 -13.58 2.65 8.35
N SER A 331 -12.51 2.64 7.54
CA SER A 331 -11.13 2.55 8.04
C SER A 331 -10.80 3.72 8.97
N VAL A 332 -11.08 4.95 8.53
CA VAL A 332 -10.81 6.17 9.29
C VAL A 332 -11.61 6.20 10.60
N VAL A 333 -12.91 5.90 10.53
CA VAL A 333 -13.78 5.87 11.73
C VAL A 333 -13.30 4.80 12.71
N SER A 334 -13.00 3.59 12.24
CA SER A 334 -12.55 2.48 13.09
C SER A 334 -11.20 2.79 13.75
N LEU A 335 -10.28 3.43 13.02
CA LEU A 335 -9.00 3.88 13.55
C LEU A 335 -9.19 4.96 14.63
N GLY A 336 -10.05 5.95 14.37
CA GLY A 336 -10.38 7.00 15.35
C GLY A 336 -11.01 6.45 16.64
N VAL A 337 -11.94 5.49 16.51
CA VAL A 337 -12.55 4.80 17.66
C VAL A 337 -11.50 4.05 18.47
N ARG A 338 -10.57 3.35 17.81
CA ARG A 338 -9.46 2.62 18.48
C ARG A 338 -8.53 3.58 19.21
N MET A 339 -8.11 4.67 18.57
CA MET A 339 -7.25 5.69 19.19
C MET A 339 -7.91 6.30 20.43
N TYR A 340 -9.20 6.66 20.31
CA TYR A 340 -9.98 7.18 21.44
C TYR A 340 -10.08 6.18 22.59
N TRP A 341 -10.39 4.90 22.28
CA TRP A 341 -10.51 3.85 23.28
C TRP A 341 -9.18 3.60 24.00
N ASN A 342 -8.08 3.49 23.26
CA ASN A 342 -6.75 3.31 23.85
C ASN A 342 -6.38 4.47 24.79
N HIS A 343 -6.61 5.71 24.37
CA HIS A 343 -6.40 6.88 25.23
C HIS A 343 -7.27 6.84 26.50
N PHE A 344 -8.55 6.47 26.37
CA PHE A 344 -9.47 6.36 27.51
C PHE A 344 -9.02 5.27 28.51
N THR A 345 -8.59 4.10 28.03
CA THR A 345 -8.09 3.01 28.88
C THR A 345 -6.80 3.37 29.60
N GLN A 346 -5.87 4.10 28.96
CA GLN A 346 -4.66 4.59 29.61
C GLN A 346 -4.96 5.65 30.68
N SER A 347 -5.91 6.56 30.41
CA SER A 347 -6.32 7.59 31.37
C SER A 347 -7.10 7.03 32.57
N SER A 348 -7.77 5.90 32.43
CA SER A 348 -8.52 5.24 33.50
C SER A 348 -7.72 4.16 34.24
N GLY A 349 -6.60 3.70 33.68
CA GLY A 349 -5.68 2.74 34.28
C GLY A 349 -4.60 3.33 35.20
N GLY A 350 -4.65 4.64 35.49
CA GLY A 350 -3.79 5.29 36.48
C GLY A 350 -4.03 4.72 37.89
N LYS A 351 -2.97 4.13 38.46
CA LYS A 351 -2.87 3.38 39.73
C LYS A 351 -3.91 3.71 40.83
N PRO A 352 -4.49 2.69 41.51
CA PRO A 352 -5.11 2.92 42.81
C PRO A 352 -4.04 3.40 43.79
N ASN A 353 -4.36 4.45 44.53
CA ASN A 353 -3.51 5.08 45.54
C ASN A 353 -2.84 4.02 46.44
N GLU A 354 -1.52 3.99 46.44
CA GLU A 354 -0.76 3.59 47.63
C GLU A 354 -1.03 4.68 48.68
N GLU A 355 -1.92 4.40 49.62
CA GLU A 355 -2.09 5.24 50.81
C GLU A 355 -0.91 4.99 51.78
N PRO A 356 -0.46 6.05 52.49
CA PRO A 356 0.80 6.07 53.26
C PRO A 356 0.83 5.19 54.52
#